data_AF-A0A293MGC7-F1
#
_entry.id   AF-A0A293MGC7-F1
#
_cell.length_a   1.000
_cell.length_b   1.000
_cell.length_c   1.000
_cell.angle_alpha   90.00
_cell.angle_beta   90.00
_cell.angle_gamma   90.00
#
_symmetry.space_group_name_H-M   'P 1'
#
loop_
_entity.id
_entity.type
_entity.pdbx_description
1 polymer ?
#
loop_
_entity_poly.entity_id
_entity_poly.type
_entity_poly.pdbx_seq_one_letter_code
_entity_poly.pdbx_strand_id
1 'polypeptide(L)'
;MTANIMMPREPKVLLVGEGNFSFTVSLLRELRQADVTATCLQEENPYSEEQRCSTCLQEENPYSEEQRCYMSQAEEMGARVFTNVNARCLHLHPSICDNKLDWIIFNFPHIGGKMKICKNRKLLKDFFISASEILAPKGEIWVTLCKGQGGTPADSSRRRKDDTWKVVEMAAYGGLVLTAVQQIKATDYTDYNPIGYRSGEKPFSIEGALTHIFEWRGFLDVHHTGHQHDYMVEHIRAAFSQDSHPLCMVIQRIEYFINIKPGSDCVSILNGSDWCVSVSW
;
A
#
# COMPACT_ATOMS: atom_id res chain seq x y z
N MET A 1 15.58 -7.57 12.46
CA MET A 1 16.78 -8.00 11.70
C MET A 1 16.70 -7.35 10.34
N THR A 2 17.22 -6.14 10.20
CA THR A 2 17.41 -5.51 8.90
C THR A 2 18.65 -6.12 8.29
N ALA A 3 18.46 -7.02 7.32
CA ALA A 3 19.55 -7.40 6.45
C ALA A 3 20.05 -6.12 5.78
N ASN A 4 21.34 -5.82 5.91
CA ASN A 4 22.02 -4.80 5.11
C ASN A 4 21.96 -5.23 3.65
N ILE A 5 20.83 -4.94 3.00
CA ILE A 5 20.72 -4.98 1.55
C ILE A 5 21.49 -3.74 1.09
N MET A 6 22.71 -3.97 0.62
CA MET A 6 23.51 -2.94 -0.01
C MET A 6 22.81 -2.54 -1.32
N MET A 7 21.90 -1.58 -1.24
CA MET A 7 21.25 -0.99 -2.40
C MET A 7 22.31 -0.17 -3.15
N PRO A 8 22.45 -0.32 -4.48
CA PRO A 8 23.50 0.33 -5.27
C PRO A 8 23.38 1.87 -5.31
N ARG A 9 22.27 2.42 -4.81
CA ARG A 9 21.99 3.83 -4.61
C ARG A 9 21.09 3.99 -3.38
N GLU A 10 21.07 5.19 -2.82
CA GLU A 10 20.12 5.55 -1.76
C GLU A 10 18.69 5.32 -2.25
N PRO A 11 17.86 4.54 -1.53
CA PRO A 11 16.47 4.32 -1.92
C PRO A 11 15.68 5.63 -1.78
N LYS A 12 14.83 5.91 -2.77
CA LYS A 12 13.88 7.02 -2.73
C LYS A 12 12.60 6.53 -2.08
N VAL A 13 12.27 7.10 -0.93
CA VAL A 13 11.16 6.66 -0.08
C VAL A 13 10.11 7.75 0.00
N LEU A 14 8.85 7.39 -0.28
CA LEU A 14 7.69 8.25 -0.07
C LEU A 14 6.84 7.71 1.07
N LEU A 15 6.70 8.49 2.14
CA LEU A 15 5.75 8.24 3.23
C LEU A 15 4.47 9.00 2.94
N VAL A 16 3.34 8.29 2.91
CA VAL A 16 2.05 8.82 2.48
C VAL A 16 1.07 8.84 3.65
N GLY A 17 0.42 9.98 3.84
CA GLY A 17 -0.64 10.13 4.84
C GLY A 17 -0.11 10.04 6.27
N GLU A 18 1.08 10.58 6.53
CA GLU A 18 1.60 10.75 7.87
C GLU A 18 0.59 11.54 8.72
N GLY A 19 0.38 11.08 9.95
CA GLY A 19 -0.37 11.83 10.97
C GLY A 19 0.53 12.88 11.60
N ASN A 20 1.08 12.57 12.76
CA ASN A 20 2.01 13.45 13.47
C ASN A 20 3.47 13.36 13.00
N PHE A 21 3.80 12.64 11.92
CA PHE A 21 5.18 12.43 11.43
C PHE A 21 6.13 11.66 12.38
N SER A 22 5.64 11.09 13.48
CA SER A 22 6.48 10.27 14.39
C SER A 22 7.06 9.02 13.72
N PHE A 23 6.34 8.43 12.75
CA PHE A 23 6.86 7.32 11.94
C PHE A 23 8.04 7.77 11.09
N THR A 24 7.91 8.90 10.40
CA THR A 24 8.99 9.50 9.60
C THR A 24 10.27 9.64 10.42
N VAL A 25 10.18 10.26 11.60
CA VAL A 25 11.35 10.43 12.49
C VAL A 25 11.91 9.08 12.92
N SER A 26 11.06 8.16 13.38
CA SER A 26 11.52 6.83 13.82
C SER A 26 12.20 6.06 12.70
N LEU A 27 11.68 6.16 11.47
CA LEU A 27 12.26 5.50 10.30
C LEU A 27 13.63 6.09 9.96
N LEU A 28 13.78 7.42 9.96
CA LEU A 28 15.05 8.10 9.63
C LEU A 28 16.18 7.75 10.61
N ARG A 29 15.86 7.38 11.86
CA ARG A 29 16.86 6.93 12.85
C ARG A 29 17.42 5.54 12.52
N GLU A 30 16.57 4.65 12.02
CA GLU A 30 16.92 3.29 11.65
C GLU A 30 17.52 3.20 10.23
N LEU A 31 16.97 3.99 9.32
CA LEU A 31 17.26 3.93 7.89
C LEU A 31 18.35 4.93 7.53
N ARG A 32 19.60 4.47 7.60
CA ARG A 32 20.75 5.26 7.18
C ARG A 32 20.79 5.35 5.66
N GLN A 33 20.94 6.56 5.12
CA GLN A 33 21.15 6.83 3.68
C GLN A 33 19.94 6.52 2.78
N ALA A 34 18.85 7.26 2.97
CA ALA A 34 17.72 7.25 2.05
C ALA A 34 17.21 8.67 1.76
N ASP A 35 16.70 8.84 0.54
CA ASP A 35 16.07 10.07 0.11
C ASP A 35 14.58 10.01 0.46
N VAL A 36 14.23 10.53 1.64
CA VAL A 36 12.88 10.42 2.21
C VAL A 36 12.06 11.67 1.93
N THR A 37 10.87 11.47 1.37
CA THR A 37 9.81 12.48 1.29
C THR A 37 8.63 12.00 2.14
N ALA A 38 8.19 12.79 3.11
CA ALA A 38 7.05 12.50 3.96
C ALA A 38 5.89 13.45 3.68
N THR A 39 4.68 12.91 3.59
CA THR A 39 3.51 13.67 3.17
C THR A 39 2.29 13.45 4.04
N CYS A 40 1.49 14.48 4.25
CA CYS A 40 0.19 14.39 4.92
C CYS A 40 -0.89 15.13 4.12
N LEU A 41 -2.15 14.71 4.31
CA LEU A 41 -3.30 15.45 3.83
C LEU A 41 -3.82 16.33 4.97
N GLN A 42 -4.04 17.61 4.69
CA GLN A 42 -4.80 18.48 5.60
C GLN A 42 -6.28 18.22 5.36
N GLU A 43 -7.03 17.85 6.40
CA GLU A 43 -8.48 17.95 6.33
C GLU A 43 -8.85 19.41 6.62
N GLU A 44 -9.57 20.06 5.71
CA GLU A 44 -10.25 21.32 6.02
C GLU A 44 -11.11 21.08 7.26
N ASN A 45 -10.86 21.82 8.35
CA ASN A 45 -11.65 21.71 9.56
C ASN A 45 -13.12 22.05 9.20
N PRO A 46 -14.07 21.10 9.24
CA PRO A 46 -15.45 21.39 8.86
C PRO A 46 -16.15 22.34 9.84
N TYR A 47 -15.58 22.57 11.03
CA TYR A 47 -16.05 23.59 11.98
C TYR A 47 -15.51 25.00 11.66
N SER A 48 -14.57 25.14 10.71
CA SER A 48 -14.00 26.44 10.36
C SER A 48 -14.94 27.34 9.54
N GLU A 49 -16.01 26.82 8.93
CA GLU A 49 -17.01 27.69 8.28
C GLU A 49 -18.00 28.29 9.29
N GLU A 50 -18.46 27.54 10.29
CA GLU A 50 -19.45 28.04 11.27
C GLU A 50 -18.83 28.92 12.38
N GLN A 51 -17.51 28.80 12.63
CA GLN A 51 -16.79 29.59 13.65
C GLN A 51 -16.00 30.78 13.09
N ARG A 52 -16.28 31.24 11.87
CA ARG A 52 -15.82 32.55 11.36
C ARG A 52 -16.57 33.72 11.99
N CYS A 53 -16.74 33.69 13.32
CA CYS A 53 -17.21 34.83 14.09
C CYS A 53 -16.02 35.77 14.35
N SER A 54 -15.82 36.66 13.40
CA SER A 54 -15.19 38.00 13.34
C SER A 54 -14.44 38.66 14.52
N THR A 55 -13.87 37.95 15.50
CA THR A 55 -12.97 38.57 16.48
C THR A 55 -11.83 37.61 16.82
N CYS A 56 -10.60 38.03 16.51
CA CYS A 56 -9.31 37.33 16.65
C CYS A 56 -8.82 36.59 15.39
N LEU A 57 -8.37 37.36 14.40
CA LEU A 57 -7.51 36.87 13.32
C LEU A 57 -6.11 36.55 13.89
N GLN A 58 -5.95 35.38 14.47
CA GLN A 58 -4.69 34.67 14.39
C GLN A 58 -4.94 33.49 13.46
N GLU A 59 -4.18 33.41 12.36
CA GLU A 59 -4.14 32.21 11.54
C GLU A 59 -3.57 31.09 12.42
N GLU A 60 -4.44 30.42 13.18
CA GLU A 60 -4.03 29.27 13.97
C GLU A 60 -3.51 28.22 13.00
N ASN A 61 -2.22 27.91 13.13
CA ASN A 61 -1.58 26.88 12.35
C ASN A 61 -2.40 25.58 12.51
N PRO A 62 -2.84 24.95 11.40
CA PRO A 62 -3.75 23.81 11.45
C PRO A 62 -3.13 22.54 12.08
N TYR A 63 -1.82 22.55 12.33
CA TYR A 63 -1.06 21.44 12.90
C TYR A 63 -0.78 21.68 14.39
N SER A 64 -0.93 20.62 15.19
CA SER A 64 -0.58 20.63 16.62
C SER A 64 0.91 20.94 16.83
N GLU A 65 1.27 21.47 18.00
CA GLU A 65 2.67 21.77 18.32
C GLU A 65 3.57 20.53 18.23
N GLU A 66 3.06 19.37 18.65
CA GLU A 66 3.74 18.07 18.52
C GLU A 66 3.99 17.72 17.04
N GLN A 67 2.97 17.81 16.19
CA GLN A 67 3.11 17.54 14.76
C GLN A 67 4.13 18.46 14.10
N ARG A 68 4.13 19.75 14.43
CA ARG A 68 5.13 20.72 13.93
C ARG A 68 6.54 20.38 14.38
N CYS A 69 6.69 19.94 15.63
CA CYS A 69 7.99 19.51 16.18
C CYS A 69 8.54 18.31 15.40
N TYR A 70 7.70 17.28 15.14
CA TYR A 70 8.12 16.13 14.35
C TYR A 70 8.40 16.46 12.88
N MET A 71 7.63 17.37 12.27
CA MET A 71 7.91 17.87 10.91
C MET A 71 9.29 18.56 10.85
N SER A 72 9.57 19.49 11.77
CA SER A 72 10.87 20.18 11.85
C SER A 72 12.01 19.19 12.08
N GLN A 73 11.81 18.22 12.98
CA GLN A 73 12.81 17.18 13.24
C GLN A 73 13.06 16.29 12.02
N ALA A 74 12.03 15.94 11.26
CA ALA A 74 12.19 15.18 10.02
C ALA A 74 13.00 15.98 8.97
N GLU A 75 12.75 17.28 8.84
CA GLU A 75 13.49 18.17 7.95
C GLU A 75 14.96 18.33 8.38
N GLU A 76 15.23 18.50 9.68
CA GLU A 76 16.58 18.54 10.25
C GLU A 76 17.36 17.23 10.01
N MET A 77 16.65 16.10 9.98
CA MET A 77 17.21 14.78 9.63
C MET A 77 17.34 14.56 8.11
N GLY A 78 16.98 15.54 7.29
CA GLY A 78 17.17 15.53 5.84
C GLY A 78 15.99 15.06 5.00
N ALA A 79 14.82 14.81 5.61
CA ALA A 79 13.61 14.48 4.85
C ALA A 79 12.94 15.73 4.26
N ARG A 80 12.27 15.57 3.12
CA ARG A 80 11.36 16.59 2.57
C ARG A 80 9.97 16.38 3.13
N VAL A 81 9.36 17.43 3.67
CA VAL A 81 7.98 17.37 4.19
C VAL A 81 7.04 18.15 3.27
N PHE A 82 5.99 17.49 2.78
CA PHE A 82 4.92 18.14 2.00
C PHE A 82 3.56 17.94 2.66
N THR A 83 2.86 19.04 2.90
CA THR A 83 1.48 19.01 3.40
C THR A 83 0.49 19.15 2.25
N ASN A 84 -0.80 18.92 2.51
CA ASN A 84 -1.86 18.99 1.49
C ASN A 84 -1.70 18.01 0.33
N VAL A 85 -1.06 16.86 0.57
CA VAL A 85 -0.84 15.85 -0.46
C VAL A 85 -1.95 14.80 -0.40
N ASN A 86 -2.70 14.70 -1.50
CA ASN A 86 -3.75 13.69 -1.63
C ASN A 86 -3.19 12.40 -2.22
N ALA A 87 -3.22 11.32 -1.41
CA ALA A 87 -2.76 9.98 -1.78
C ALA A 87 -3.42 9.41 -3.05
N ARG A 88 -4.57 9.94 -3.46
CA ARG A 88 -5.35 9.48 -4.62
C ARG A 88 -4.85 10.08 -5.94
N CYS A 89 -3.93 11.03 -5.89
CA CYS A 89 -3.38 11.73 -7.06
C CYS A 89 -1.91 12.13 -6.88
N LEU A 90 -1.10 11.29 -6.22
CA LEU A 90 0.35 11.44 -6.08
C LEU A 90 1.07 11.67 -7.42
N HIS A 91 0.62 10.98 -8.48
CA HIS A 91 1.15 11.11 -9.84
C HIS A 91 0.91 12.48 -10.49
N LEU A 92 0.07 13.33 -9.90
CA LEU A 92 -0.18 14.69 -10.35
C LEU A 92 0.55 15.74 -9.51
N HIS A 93 1.19 15.35 -8.40
CA HIS A 93 1.85 16.29 -7.51
C HIS A 93 3.21 16.71 -8.08
N PRO A 94 3.47 18.01 -8.34
CA PRO A 94 4.65 18.46 -9.11
C PRO A 94 6.00 18.00 -8.55
N SER A 95 6.14 17.93 -7.23
CA SER A 95 7.39 17.50 -6.58
C SER A 95 7.51 15.98 -6.40
N ILE A 96 6.49 15.21 -6.77
CA ILE A 96 6.42 13.74 -6.55
C ILE A 96 6.30 12.98 -7.88
N CYS A 97 5.58 13.52 -8.87
CA CYS A 97 5.17 12.83 -10.10
C CYS A 97 6.33 12.25 -10.93
N ASP A 98 7.47 12.93 -10.98
CA ASP A 98 8.61 12.52 -11.82
C ASP A 98 9.61 11.63 -11.06
N ASN A 99 9.34 11.32 -9.79
CA ASN A 99 10.24 10.49 -8.99
C ASN A 99 9.90 9.02 -9.18
N LYS A 100 10.85 8.26 -9.74
CA LYS A 100 10.84 6.78 -9.68
C LYS A 100 11.20 6.34 -8.27
N LEU A 101 10.17 6.14 -7.44
CA LEU A 101 10.29 5.82 -6.02
C LEU A 101 10.57 4.33 -5.82
N ASP A 102 11.56 4.02 -4.97
CA ASP A 102 11.90 2.65 -4.63
C ASP A 102 10.89 2.08 -3.63
N TRP A 103 10.47 2.88 -2.63
CA TRP A 103 9.45 2.49 -1.66
C TRP A 103 8.37 3.56 -1.50
N ILE A 104 7.10 3.14 -1.54
CA ILE A 104 5.94 3.99 -1.22
C ILE A 104 5.20 3.35 -0.04
N ILE A 105 5.22 4.01 1.12
CA ILE A 105 4.71 3.46 2.37
C ILE A 105 3.46 4.23 2.79
N PHE A 106 2.34 3.53 2.96
CA PHE A 106 1.08 4.09 3.46
C PHE A 106 0.61 3.32 4.69
N ASN A 107 0.87 3.89 5.87
CA ASN A 107 0.53 3.26 7.14
C ASN A 107 -0.88 3.63 7.60
N PHE A 108 -1.69 2.61 7.89
CA PHE A 108 -3.04 2.73 8.44
C PHE A 108 -3.97 3.71 7.67
N PRO A 109 -4.00 3.66 6.32
CA PRO A 109 -4.79 4.59 5.50
C PRO A 109 -6.26 4.53 5.86
N HIS A 110 -6.97 5.63 6.09
CA HIS A 110 -8.41 5.58 6.29
C HIS A 110 -9.08 6.90 5.91
N ILE A 111 -10.36 6.83 5.56
CA ILE A 111 -11.20 8.02 5.44
C ILE A 111 -11.79 8.34 6.82
N GLY A 112 -11.79 9.62 7.19
CA GLY A 112 -12.41 10.11 8.41
C GLY A 112 -13.88 9.68 8.58
N GLY A 113 -14.28 9.41 9.82
CA GLY A 113 -15.64 9.01 10.21
C GLY A 113 -15.85 7.50 10.38
N LYS A 114 -16.96 7.14 11.05
CA LYS A 114 -17.24 5.75 11.45
C LYS A 114 -17.70 4.88 10.28
N MET A 115 -17.23 3.63 10.24
CA MET A 115 -17.81 2.52 9.47
C MET A 115 -17.91 2.73 7.93
N LYS A 116 -16.90 3.33 7.30
CA LYS A 116 -16.93 3.63 5.85
C LYS A 116 -16.12 2.64 5.00
N ILE A 117 -16.40 1.34 5.11
CA ILE A 117 -15.61 0.29 4.45
C ILE A 117 -15.50 0.48 2.93
N CYS A 118 -16.61 0.82 2.25
CA CYS A 118 -16.61 1.09 0.81
C CYS A 118 -15.73 2.30 0.45
N LYS A 119 -15.68 3.33 1.31
CA LYS A 119 -14.82 4.50 1.09
C LYS A 119 -13.36 4.18 1.35
N ASN A 120 -13.04 3.35 2.34
CA ASN A 120 -11.65 2.90 2.57
C ASN A 120 -11.15 2.01 1.44
N ARG A 121 -12.00 1.13 0.89
CA ARG A 121 -11.69 0.38 -0.33
C ARG A 121 -11.43 1.31 -1.52
N LYS A 122 -12.28 2.33 -1.71
CA LYS A 122 -12.08 3.34 -2.75
C LYS A 122 -10.80 4.15 -2.52
N LEU A 123 -10.45 4.49 -1.28
CA LEU A 123 -9.19 5.13 -0.94
C LEU A 123 -8.01 4.27 -1.39
N LEU A 124 -7.98 3.00 -0.99
CA LEU A 124 -6.92 2.07 -1.37
C LEU A 124 -6.84 1.89 -2.89
N LYS A 125 -7.97 1.67 -3.56
CA LYS A 125 -8.01 1.51 -5.03
C LYS A 125 -7.35 2.70 -5.73
N ASP A 126 -7.80 3.91 -5.41
CA ASP A 126 -7.34 5.10 -6.11
C ASP A 126 -5.90 5.48 -5.70
N PHE A 127 -5.49 5.17 -4.47
CA PHE A 127 -4.09 5.23 -4.05
C PHE A 127 -3.21 4.29 -4.86
N PHE A 128 -3.57 3.02 -4.99
CA PHE A 128 -2.76 2.03 -5.70
C PHE A 128 -2.59 2.37 -7.18
N ILE A 129 -3.66 2.83 -7.84
CA ILE A 129 -3.59 3.36 -9.21
C ILE A 129 -2.63 4.54 -9.29
N SER A 130 -2.75 5.49 -8.35
CA SER A 130 -1.89 6.67 -8.36
C SER A 130 -0.42 6.36 -8.05
N ALA A 131 -0.15 5.43 -7.14
CA ALA A 131 1.18 5.11 -6.67
C ALA A 131 1.94 4.25 -7.69
N SER A 132 1.26 3.39 -8.46
CA SER A 132 1.89 2.58 -9.50
C SER A 132 2.53 3.41 -10.62
N GLU A 133 1.97 4.56 -10.95
CA GLU A 133 2.48 5.46 -12.01
C GLU A 133 3.87 6.06 -11.68
N ILE A 134 4.13 6.26 -10.39
CA ILE A 134 5.36 6.88 -9.87
C ILE A 134 6.33 5.85 -9.25
N LEU A 135 6.00 4.56 -9.35
CA LEU A 135 6.86 3.51 -8.82
C LEU A 135 8.08 3.30 -9.72
N ALA A 136 9.26 3.09 -9.13
CA ALA A 136 10.44 2.68 -9.86
C ALA A 136 10.27 1.25 -10.42
N PRO A 137 11.03 0.87 -11.46
CA PRO A 137 11.20 -0.53 -11.80
C PRO A 137 11.68 -1.32 -10.58
N LYS A 138 10.97 -2.40 -10.21
CA LYS A 138 11.20 -3.19 -8.98
C LYS A 138 11.00 -2.43 -7.67
N GLY A 139 10.35 -1.26 -7.71
CA GLY A 139 9.91 -0.56 -6.50
C GLY A 139 8.78 -1.33 -5.82
N GLU A 140 8.56 -1.02 -4.56
CA GLU A 140 7.56 -1.67 -3.72
C GLU A 140 6.59 -0.65 -3.12
N ILE A 141 5.31 -1.05 -3.01
CA ILE A 141 4.28 -0.30 -2.29
C ILE A 141 3.93 -1.07 -1.03
N TRP A 142 4.07 -0.44 0.12
CA TRP A 142 3.85 -1.05 1.43
C TRP A 142 2.60 -0.43 2.06
N VAL A 143 1.61 -1.26 2.36
CA VAL A 143 0.37 -0.82 3.02
C VAL A 143 0.17 -1.57 4.32
N THR A 144 0.21 -0.83 5.44
CA THR A 144 0.01 -1.39 6.78
C THR A 144 -1.44 -1.23 7.22
N LEU A 145 -2.08 -2.33 7.63
CA LEU A 145 -3.48 -2.36 8.06
C LEU A 145 -3.62 -3.01 9.44
N CYS A 146 -4.61 -2.58 10.23
CA CYS A 146 -4.88 -3.18 11.53
C CYS A 146 -5.34 -4.63 11.38
N LYS A 147 -5.17 -5.41 12.46
CA LYS A 147 -5.54 -6.83 12.54
C LYS A 147 -6.92 -7.14 11.92
N GLY A 148 -6.93 -8.03 10.93
CA GLY A 148 -8.14 -8.51 10.25
C GLY A 148 -8.70 -7.57 9.19
N GLN A 149 -8.10 -6.39 8.96
CA GLN A 149 -8.59 -5.45 7.94
C GLN A 149 -8.14 -5.84 6.53
N GLY A 150 -6.96 -6.44 6.34
CA GLY A 150 -6.43 -6.73 5.01
C GLY A 150 -7.30 -7.69 4.20
N GLY A 151 -7.82 -8.72 4.87
CA GLY A 151 -8.58 -9.80 4.25
C GLY A 151 -7.69 -10.84 3.58
N THR A 152 -6.42 -10.94 4.01
CA THR A 152 -5.47 -11.93 3.47
C THR A 152 -5.43 -13.17 4.37
N PRO A 153 -4.96 -14.32 3.86
CA PRO A 153 -4.78 -15.52 4.69
C PRO A 153 -3.83 -15.33 5.89
N ALA A 154 -2.99 -14.28 5.87
CA ALA A 154 -2.10 -13.93 6.96
C ALA A 154 -2.82 -13.27 8.15
N ASP A 155 -4.04 -12.76 7.97
CA ASP A 155 -4.84 -12.22 9.06
C ASP A 155 -5.21 -13.31 10.08
N SER A 156 -4.68 -13.19 11.29
CA SER A 156 -5.00 -14.11 12.40
C SER A 156 -6.44 -13.97 12.91
N SER A 157 -7.03 -12.78 12.79
CA SER A 157 -8.46 -12.54 13.06
C SER A 157 -9.23 -12.50 11.75
N ARG A 158 -9.91 -13.60 11.42
CA ARG A 158 -10.69 -13.70 10.18
C ARG A 158 -12.00 -12.93 10.32
N ARG A 159 -12.10 -11.81 9.59
CA ARG A 159 -13.37 -11.12 9.34
C ARG A 159 -14.10 -11.77 8.17
N ARG A 160 -15.42 -11.54 8.06
CA ARG A 160 -16.14 -11.86 6.82
C ARG A 160 -15.49 -11.09 5.67
N LYS A 161 -15.37 -11.71 4.49
CA LYS A 161 -14.64 -11.13 3.35
C LYS A 161 -15.17 -9.73 2.98
N ASP A 162 -16.47 -9.53 3.04
CA ASP A 162 -17.16 -8.27 2.81
C ASP A 162 -16.99 -7.23 3.93
N ASP A 163 -16.44 -7.61 5.08
CA ASP A 163 -16.05 -6.74 6.19
C ASP A 163 -14.53 -6.45 6.23
N THR A 164 -13.79 -6.88 5.21
CA THR A 164 -12.36 -6.57 5.01
C THR A 164 -12.16 -5.45 4.00
N TRP A 165 -10.97 -4.86 3.97
CA TRP A 165 -10.61 -3.82 3.02
C TRP A 165 -10.15 -4.38 1.69
N LYS A 166 -10.06 -5.72 1.56
CA LYS A 166 -9.78 -6.42 0.32
C LYS A 166 -8.52 -5.85 -0.36
N VAL A 167 -7.46 -5.67 0.43
CA VAL A 167 -6.28 -4.89 0.03
C VAL A 167 -5.66 -5.39 -1.28
N VAL A 168 -5.62 -6.71 -1.47
CA VAL A 168 -5.14 -7.35 -2.71
C VAL A 168 -6.04 -7.05 -3.91
N GLU A 169 -7.37 -7.11 -3.72
CA GLU A 169 -8.32 -6.79 -4.79
C GLU A 169 -8.22 -5.30 -5.18
N MET A 170 -7.94 -4.41 -4.22
CA MET A 170 -7.77 -2.97 -4.49
C MET A 170 -6.43 -2.68 -5.17
N ALA A 171 -5.36 -3.37 -4.79
CA ALA A 171 -4.03 -3.24 -5.40
C ALA A 171 -4.02 -3.69 -6.87
N ALA A 172 -4.79 -4.73 -7.22
CA ALA A 172 -4.89 -5.24 -8.58
C ALA A 172 -5.35 -4.17 -9.60
N TYR A 173 -6.13 -3.16 -9.19
CA TYR A 173 -6.51 -2.05 -10.06
C TYR A 173 -5.33 -1.17 -10.50
N GLY A 174 -4.19 -1.22 -9.80
CA GLY A 174 -2.94 -0.57 -10.20
C GLY A 174 -1.93 -1.53 -10.87
N GLY A 175 -2.34 -2.74 -11.26
CA GLY A 175 -1.43 -3.74 -11.84
C GLY A 175 -0.41 -4.30 -10.84
N LEU A 176 -0.76 -4.27 -9.55
CA LEU A 176 0.11 -4.67 -8.45
C LEU A 176 -0.22 -6.08 -7.96
N VAL A 177 0.81 -6.84 -7.59
CA VAL A 177 0.67 -8.17 -6.97
C VAL A 177 1.23 -8.15 -5.55
N LEU A 178 0.60 -8.90 -4.65
CA LEU A 178 1.11 -9.08 -3.28
C LEU A 178 2.30 -10.03 -3.30
N THR A 179 3.48 -9.56 -2.90
CA THR A 179 4.71 -10.37 -2.88
C THR A 179 5.05 -10.87 -1.49
N ALA A 180 4.77 -10.08 -0.45
CA ALA A 180 4.99 -10.44 0.94
C ALA A 180 3.94 -9.83 1.89
N VAL A 181 3.77 -10.48 3.05
CA VAL A 181 3.03 -9.93 4.19
C VAL A 181 3.90 -10.08 5.43
N GLN A 182 4.10 -8.99 6.16
CA GLN A 182 4.94 -8.95 7.35
C GLN A 182 4.16 -8.37 8.52
N GLN A 183 4.43 -8.84 9.73
CA GLN A 183 3.85 -8.26 10.93
C GLN A 183 4.70 -7.07 11.39
N ILE A 184 4.07 -5.91 11.58
CA ILE A 184 4.75 -4.76 12.20
C ILE A 184 4.87 -5.01 13.70
N LYS A 185 6.04 -4.75 14.27
CA LYS A 185 6.23 -4.74 15.73
C LYS A 185 6.49 -3.31 16.18
N ALA A 186 5.86 -2.92 17.28
CA ALA A 186 6.12 -1.61 17.89
C ALA A 186 7.60 -1.43 18.25
N THR A 187 8.30 -2.53 18.57
CA THR A 187 9.74 -2.52 18.85
C THR A 187 10.62 -2.22 17.64
N ASP A 188 10.09 -2.36 16.42
CA ASP A 188 10.85 -2.07 15.20
C ASP A 188 10.98 -0.56 14.96
N TYR A 189 10.17 0.26 15.67
CA TYR A 189 10.13 1.71 15.53
C TYR A 189 9.95 2.37 16.91
N THR A 190 11.05 2.55 17.64
CA THR A 190 11.04 2.96 19.05
C THR A 190 10.36 4.30 19.32
N ASP A 191 10.36 5.21 18.35
CA ASP A 191 9.76 6.55 18.48
C ASP A 191 8.43 6.69 17.74
N TYR A 192 7.90 5.60 17.18
CA TYR A 192 6.64 5.66 16.45
C TYR A 192 5.46 5.76 17.42
N ASN A 193 4.81 6.92 17.43
CA ASN A 193 3.61 7.22 18.20
C ASN A 193 2.39 7.37 17.26
N PRO A 194 1.76 6.25 16.84
CA PRO A 194 0.65 6.27 15.91
C PRO A 194 -0.59 6.91 16.54
N ILE A 195 -0.95 8.09 16.05
CA ILE A 195 -2.18 8.79 16.43
C ILE A 195 -3.32 8.51 15.44
N GLY A 196 -4.52 8.34 15.96
CA GLY A 196 -5.72 8.02 15.19
C GLY A 196 -6.74 9.16 15.21
N TYR A 197 -7.56 9.21 14.16
CA TYR A 197 -8.64 10.18 14.04
C TYR A 197 -9.85 9.76 14.90
N ARG A 198 -9.78 10.07 16.20
CA ARG A 198 -10.94 10.15 17.10
C ARG A 198 -10.96 11.52 17.77
N SER A 199 -11.15 12.57 16.96
CA SER A 199 -11.49 13.92 17.44
C SER A 199 -10.53 14.47 18.51
N GLY A 200 -9.25 14.10 18.46
CA GLY A 200 -8.26 14.51 19.46
C GLY A 200 -7.01 13.63 19.51
N GLU A 201 -6.42 13.32 18.34
CA GLU A 201 -5.08 12.71 18.22
C GLU A 201 -4.81 11.55 19.20
N LYS A 202 -5.77 10.64 19.36
CA LYS A 202 -5.63 9.55 20.35
C LYS A 202 -4.71 8.46 19.82
N PRO A 203 -3.74 7.98 20.62
CA PRO A 203 -2.92 6.86 20.22
C PRO A 203 -3.78 5.61 19.98
N PHE A 204 -3.37 4.76 19.04
CA PHE A 204 -4.00 3.47 18.79
C PHE A 204 -3.00 2.32 18.79
N SER A 205 -3.47 1.12 19.13
CA SER A 205 -2.62 -0.08 19.13
C SER A 205 -2.36 -0.57 17.71
N ILE A 206 -1.09 -0.84 17.41
CA ILE A 206 -0.63 -1.48 16.18
C ILE A 206 -0.43 -3.00 16.35
N GLU A 207 -0.80 -3.55 17.50
CA GLU A 207 -0.62 -4.97 17.77
C GLU A 207 -1.38 -5.85 16.76
N GLY A 208 -0.64 -6.79 16.15
CA GLY A 208 -1.19 -7.70 15.15
C GLY A 208 -1.55 -7.04 13.81
N ALA A 209 -1.12 -5.79 13.59
CA ALA A 209 -1.18 -5.16 12.27
C ALA A 209 -0.22 -5.84 11.29
N LEU A 210 -0.57 -5.76 10.01
CA LEU A 210 0.15 -6.41 8.92
C LEU A 210 0.49 -5.40 7.83
N THR A 211 1.76 -5.39 7.43
CA THR A 211 2.28 -4.67 6.26
C THR A 211 2.22 -5.59 5.05
N HIS A 212 1.48 -5.16 4.04
CA HIS A 212 1.32 -5.85 2.76
C HIS A 212 2.24 -5.18 1.73
N ILE A 213 3.14 -5.96 1.15
CA ILE A 213 4.15 -5.48 0.19
C ILE A 213 3.74 -5.88 -1.21
N PHE A 214 3.68 -4.89 -2.09
CA PHE A 214 3.22 -5.04 -3.46
C PHE A 214 4.28 -4.59 -4.46
N GLU A 215 4.36 -5.29 -5.58
CA GLU A 215 5.19 -4.93 -6.73
C GLU A 215 4.34 -4.76 -7.98
N TRP A 216 4.74 -3.83 -8.85
CA TRP A 216 4.08 -3.65 -10.14
C TRP A 216 4.47 -4.74 -11.11
N ARG A 217 3.46 -5.38 -11.70
CA ARG A 217 3.62 -6.47 -12.68
C ARG A 217 2.80 -6.25 -13.95
N GLY A 218 2.24 -5.05 -14.11
CA GLY A 218 1.39 -4.71 -15.23
C GLY A 218 -0.04 -5.23 -15.07
N PHE A 219 -0.86 -4.93 -16.07
CA PHE A 219 -2.23 -5.40 -16.13
C PHE A 219 -2.28 -6.77 -16.81
N LEU A 220 -3.20 -7.59 -16.33
CA LEU A 220 -3.66 -8.73 -17.09
C LEU A 220 -4.57 -8.21 -18.20
N ASP A 221 -4.05 -8.12 -19.41
CA ASP A 221 -4.85 -7.74 -20.56
C ASP A 221 -5.70 -8.95 -20.99
N VAL A 222 -6.86 -9.08 -20.36
CA VAL A 222 -7.87 -10.06 -20.76
C VAL A 222 -8.87 -9.32 -21.63
N HIS A 223 -8.45 -8.97 -22.85
CA HIS A 223 -9.34 -8.36 -23.84
C HIS A 223 -10.58 -9.23 -24.03
N HIS A 224 -11.73 -8.75 -23.53
CA HIS A 224 -13.03 -9.36 -23.73
C HIS A 224 -13.59 -8.90 -25.07
N THR A 225 -12.99 -9.36 -26.17
CA THR A 225 -13.63 -9.30 -27.48
C THR A 225 -14.59 -10.49 -27.56
N GLY A 226 -15.82 -10.24 -28.01
CA GLY A 226 -16.93 -11.21 -27.99
C GLY A 226 -16.78 -12.44 -28.90
N HIS A 227 -15.56 -12.90 -29.18
CA HIS A 227 -15.27 -14.14 -29.89
C HIS A 227 -14.60 -15.14 -28.95
N GLN A 228 -15.40 -16.16 -28.63
CA GLN A 228 -15.28 -17.05 -27.49
C GLN A 228 -14.07 -18.00 -27.59
N HIS A 229 -13.34 -18.10 -26.47
CA HIS A 229 -12.39 -19.14 -26.10
C HIS A 229 -10.98 -19.09 -26.72
N ASP A 230 -10.81 -19.17 -28.04
CA ASP A 230 -9.47 -19.40 -28.63
C ASP A 230 -8.52 -18.19 -28.50
N TYR A 231 -9.04 -16.97 -28.60
CA TYR A 231 -8.26 -15.74 -28.44
C TYR A 231 -7.76 -15.53 -27.01
N MET A 232 -8.58 -15.91 -26.01
CA MET A 232 -8.16 -15.88 -24.61
C MET A 232 -7.05 -16.91 -24.35
N VAL A 233 -7.15 -18.11 -24.93
CA VAL A 233 -6.13 -19.16 -24.77
C VAL A 233 -4.78 -18.69 -25.32
N GLU A 234 -4.75 -18.03 -26.48
CA GLU A 234 -3.49 -17.49 -27.02
C GLU A 234 -2.91 -16.34 -26.18
N HIS A 235 -3.75 -15.44 -25.66
CA HIS A 235 -3.27 -14.37 -24.77
C HIS A 235 -2.76 -14.89 -23.44
N ILE A 236 -3.45 -15.88 -22.87
CA ILE A 236 -3.03 -16.57 -21.67
C ILE A 236 -1.72 -17.34 -21.92
N ARG A 237 -1.56 -18.00 -23.09
CA ARG A 237 -0.29 -18.63 -23.50
C ARG A 237 0.84 -17.62 -23.69
N ALA A 238 0.57 -16.46 -24.30
CA ALA A 238 1.55 -15.39 -24.44
C ALA A 238 1.96 -14.82 -23.07
N ALA A 239 1.00 -14.65 -22.16
CA ALA A 239 1.24 -14.31 -20.76
C ALA A 239 2.10 -15.36 -20.03
N PHE A 240 1.97 -16.65 -20.35
CA PHE A 240 2.83 -17.71 -19.80
C PHE A 240 4.24 -17.73 -20.42
N SER A 241 4.41 -17.21 -21.63
CA SER A 241 5.74 -17.11 -22.26
C SER A 241 6.62 -15.97 -21.70
N GLN A 242 6.05 -15.11 -20.86
CA GLN A 242 6.74 -14.00 -20.22
C GLN A 242 6.97 -14.30 -18.74
N ASP A 243 8.20 -14.64 -18.34
CA ASP A 243 8.55 -14.99 -16.96
C ASP A 243 8.15 -13.93 -15.92
N SER A 244 8.14 -12.65 -16.31
CA SER A 244 7.78 -11.53 -15.43
C SER A 244 6.28 -11.28 -15.30
N HIS A 245 5.44 -11.96 -16.08
CA HIS A 245 4.02 -11.70 -16.15
C HIS A 245 3.26 -12.26 -14.91
N PRO A 246 2.27 -11.54 -14.35
CA PRO A 246 1.60 -11.92 -13.09
C PRO A 246 1.03 -13.35 -13.10
N LEU A 247 0.39 -13.77 -14.19
CA LEU A 247 -0.16 -15.14 -14.31
C LEU A 247 0.95 -16.19 -14.33
N CYS A 248 2.05 -15.95 -15.06
CA CYS A 248 3.17 -16.88 -15.13
C CYS A 248 3.79 -17.07 -13.74
N MET A 249 3.98 -15.98 -12.99
CA MET A 249 4.48 -16.07 -11.62
C MET A 249 3.54 -16.79 -10.66
N VAL A 250 2.22 -16.55 -10.76
CA VAL A 250 1.24 -17.27 -9.93
C VAL A 250 1.30 -18.77 -10.24
N ILE A 251 1.37 -19.14 -11.52
CA ILE A 251 1.53 -20.55 -11.92
C ILE A 251 2.87 -21.11 -11.45
N GLN A 252 4.01 -20.51 -11.79
CA GLN A 252 5.33 -21.00 -11.35
C GLN A 252 5.40 -21.19 -9.83
N ARG A 253 4.78 -20.28 -9.05
CA ARG A 253 4.70 -20.41 -7.59
C ARG A 253 3.78 -21.57 -7.18
N ILE A 254 2.63 -21.73 -7.83
CA ILE A 254 1.76 -22.89 -7.65
C ILE A 254 2.50 -24.20 -8.02
N GLU A 255 3.16 -24.27 -9.17
CA GLU A 255 3.90 -25.45 -9.65
C GLU A 255 5.08 -25.80 -8.72
N TYR A 256 5.82 -24.79 -8.25
CA TYR A 256 6.87 -24.93 -7.25
C TYR A 256 6.33 -25.54 -5.95
N PHE A 257 5.16 -25.08 -5.47
CA PHE A 257 4.53 -25.63 -4.27
C PHE A 257 3.83 -26.98 -4.48
N ILE A 258 3.37 -27.27 -5.70
CA ILE A 258 2.69 -28.53 -6.05
C ILE A 258 3.68 -29.64 -6.41
N ASN A 259 4.98 -29.34 -6.59
CA ASN A 259 6.00 -30.33 -6.94
C ASN A 259 5.58 -31.15 -8.18
N ILE A 260 5.15 -30.45 -9.23
CA ILE A 260 4.79 -31.08 -10.49
C ILE A 260 6.06 -31.70 -11.07
N LYS A 261 6.12 -33.04 -11.10
CA LYS A 261 7.22 -33.74 -11.76
C LYS A 261 7.18 -33.39 -13.26
N PRO A 262 8.35 -33.13 -13.88
CA PRO A 262 8.43 -32.99 -15.34
C PRO A 262 7.78 -34.21 -16.01
N GLY A 263 6.76 -34.00 -16.85
CA GLY A 263 6.01 -35.06 -17.54
C GLY A 263 4.69 -35.50 -16.89
N SER A 264 4.13 -34.71 -15.97
CA SER A 264 2.79 -34.97 -15.41
C SER A 264 1.73 -34.24 -16.24
N ASP A 265 0.89 -34.97 -16.97
CA ASP A 265 -0.09 -34.41 -17.93
C ASP A 265 -1.37 -33.82 -17.28
N CYS A 266 -1.46 -33.77 -15.95
CA CYS A 266 -2.62 -33.22 -15.25
C CYS A 266 -2.37 -32.91 -13.76
N VAL A 267 -2.87 -31.76 -13.30
CA VAL A 267 -3.04 -31.44 -11.87
C VAL A 267 -4.53 -31.16 -11.62
N SER A 268 -5.19 -32.02 -10.86
CA SER A 268 -6.59 -31.85 -10.46
C SER A 268 -6.67 -31.32 -9.03
N ILE A 269 -7.19 -30.10 -8.86
CA ILE A 269 -7.56 -29.52 -7.56
C ILE A 269 -9.06 -29.74 -7.38
N LEU A 270 -9.45 -30.68 -6.50
CA LEU A 270 -10.85 -30.88 -6.11
C LEU A 270 -11.15 -30.05 -4.87
N ASN A 271 -12.07 -29.10 -4.97
CA ASN A 271 -12.85 -28.64 -3.83
C ASN A 271 -14.33 -28.71 -4.23
N GLY A 272 -15.14 -29.37 -3.39
CA GLY A 272 -16.45 -29.92 -3.75
C GLY A 272 -17.53 -28.87 -4.00
N SER A 273 -17.54 -28.27 -5.18
CA SER A 273 -18.70 -27.78 -5.97
C SER A 273 -18.17 -26.94 -7.14
N ASP A 274 -17.67 -27.65 -8.16
CA ASP A 274 -17.43 -27.20 -9.53
C ASP A 274 -16.49 -26.01 -9.78
N TRP A 275 -15.18 -26.30 -9.81
CA TRP A 275 -14.25 -25.71 -10.79
C TRP A 275 -13.23 -26.80 -11.21
N CYS A 276 -13.07 -27.00 -12.52
CA CYS A 276 -12.05 -27.89 -13.08
C CYS A 276 -11.01 -27.01 -13.80
N VAL A 277 -9.79 -26.94 -13.26
CA VAL A 277 -8.64 -26.39 -13.99
C VAL A 277 -7.97 -27.57 -14.67
N SER A 278 -8.01 -27.60 -16.00
CA SER A 278 -7.16 -28.48 -16.80
C SER A 278 -6.08 -27.63 -17.44
N VAL A 279 -4.83 -27.98 -17.19
CA VAL A 279 -3.68 -27.46 -17.93
C VAL A 279 -3.23 -28.61 -18.82
N SER A 280 -3.53 -28.50 -20.10
CA SER A 280 -2.94 -29.33 -21.15
C SER A 280 -1.91 -28.48 -21.89
N TRP A 281 -0.67 -28.96 -21.96
CA TRP A 281 0.40 -28.35 -22.77
C TRP A 281 0.04 -28.36 -24.26
#